data_AF-A0A917RXU8-F1
#
_entry.id   AF-A0A917RXU8-F1
#
_cell.length_a   1.000
_cell.length_b   1.000
_cell.length_c   1.000
_cell.angle_alpha   90.00
_cell.angle_beta   90.00
_cell.angle_gamma   90.00
#
_symmetry.space_group_name_H-M   'P 1'
#
loop_
_entity.id
_entity.type
_entity.pdbx_description
1 polymer ?
#
loop_
_entity_poly.entity_id
_entity_poly.type
_entity_poly.pdbx_seq_one_letter_code
_entity_poly.pdbx_strand_id
1 'polypeptide(L)'
;MDNRLVQTAVLGGPSSDSPLYLPPELLAAMAFRRRYRNRRYYCGRLLGGCGWELNNKLYRDRACHFAHLPGGPECGRIRSGEDSADHLFMHRALTGALREHGAKQRFEGTFSDGECTDLLVSNVGDAWTVRIQLVDLPFDQFSALDDELRGALGRFDWMVGPEADRTARILVNRDGYVVRIRCGEEEGERVVRLGIQERAAEDIEWYRLADCRIEDNGVVRPPTPAPAPTEPIGVDHARVLAIVVALRKACRSDDAELAIELITQHADVIALVEQPGLERERRVLTEINAWAFAHHRAINSVADGPAYVLSKKARRKLQAELNRLRESVQRRRPDDRI
;
A
#
# COMPACT_ATOMS: atom_id res chain seq x y z
N MET A 1 -2.75 -6.72 46.38
CA MET A 1 -1.87 -5.91 45.48
C MET A 1 -1.86 -6.61 44.14
N ASP A 2 -2.05 -5.86 43.06
CA ASP A 2 -1.98 -6.36 41.68
C ASP A 2 -0.51 -6.40 41.24
N ASN A 3 0.03 -7.59 40.99
CA ASN A 3 1.44 -7.80 40.60
C ASN A 3 1.63 -7.81 39.07
N ARG A 4 0.58 -7.54 38.28
CA ARG A 4 0.66 -7.52 36.82
C ARG A 4 1.37 -6.26 36.34
N LEU A 5 2.22 -6.42 35.32
CA LEU A 5 2.92 -5.30 34.67
C LEU A 5 1.98 -4.66 33.65
N VAL A 6 1.26 -3.61 34.04
CA VAL A 6 0.32 -2.91 33.15
C VAL A 6 1.08 -1.97 32.23
N GLN A 7 1.09 -2.23 30.92
CA GLN A 7 1.80 -1.39 29.95
C GLN A 7 0.93 -0.34 29.27
N THR A 8 -0.39 -0.43 29.41
CA THR A 8 -1.31 0.49 28.74
C THR A 8 -2.34 1.11 29.68
N ALA A 9 -2.70 2.36 29.37
CA ALA A 9 -3.65 3.17 30.13
C ALA A 9 -4.48 4.03 29.17
N VAL A 10 -5.45 4.77 29.70
CA VAL A 10 -6.18 5.79 28.94
C VAL A 10 -5.99 7.18 29.55
N LEU A 11 -5.89 8.19 28.69
CA LEU A 11 -5.65 9.58 29.07
C LEU A 11 -6.95 10.30 29.45
N GLY A 12 -6.93 11.07 30.53
CA GLY A 12 -7.98 12.05 30.87
C GLY A 12 -9.14 11.51 31.71
N GLY A 13 -9.59 10.27 31.49
CA GLY A 13 -10.65 9.66 32.29
C GLY A 13 -10.87 8.17 32.01
N PRO A 14 -11.61 7.45 32.88
CA PRO A 14 -11.76 5.99 32.79
C PRO A 14 -12.53 5.47 31.57
N SER A 15 -13.38 6.30 30.98
CA SER A 15 -14.14 5.98 29.75
C SER A 15 -13.50 6.57 28.49
N SER A 16 -12.27 7.06 28.58
CA SER A 16 -11.56 7.66 27.45
C SER A 16 -11.16 6.60 26.42
N ASP A 17 -11.20 7.00 25.14
CA ASP A 17 -10.75 6.25 23.98
C ASP A 17 -9.31 6.62 23.57
N SER A 18 -8.63 7.45 24.36
CA SER A 18 -7.28 7.94 24.06
C SER A 18 -6.24 7.05 24.77
N PRO A 19 -5.67 6.04 24.09
CA PRO A 19 -4.76 5.09 24.70
C PRO A 19 -3.40 5.73 24.96
N LEU A 20 -2.69 5.15 25.92
CA LEU A 20 -1.30 5.43 26.25
C LEU A 20 -0.57 4.10 26.38
N TYR A 21 0.65 4.07 25.85
CA TYR A 21 1.61 3.00 26.05
C TYR A 21 2.77 3.56 26.88
N LEU A 22 3.15 2.85 27.93
CA LEU A 22 4.35 3.15 28.70
C LEU A 22 5.46 2.18 28.26
N PRO A 23 6.54 2.67 27.65
CA PRO A 23 7.66 1.81 27.29
C PRO A 23 8.26 1.12 28.53
N PRO A 24 8.64 -0.16 28.45
CA PRO A 24 9.25 -0.87 29.56
C PRO A 24 10.67 -0.35 29.90
N GLU A 25 11.38 0.24 28.93
CA GLU A 25 12.72 0.79 29.09
C GLU A 25 12.72 2.13 29.83
N LEU A 26 13.62 2.29 30.81
CA LEU A 26 13.67 3.47 31.67
C LEU A 26 13.79 4.79 30.92
N LEU A 27 14.68 4.89 29.92
CA LEU A 27 14.92 6.15 29.22
C LEU A 27 13.67 6.57 28.41
N ALA A 28 13.04 5.62 27.73
CA ALA A 28 11.79 5.86 27.00
C ALA A 28 10.63 6.18 27.96
N ALA A 29 10.52 5.47 29.09
CA ALA A 29 9.54 5.75 30.13
C ALA A 29 9.73 7.13 30.80
N MET A 30 10.98 7.60 30.95
CA MET A 30 11.28 8.97 31.41
C MET A 30 10.85 10.01 30.38
N ALA A 31 11.06 9.75 29.08
CA ALA A 31 10.57 10.60 28.00
C ALA A 31 9.03 10.67 27.99
N PHE A 32 8.36 9.52 28.13
CA PHE A 32 6.90 9.43 28.31
C PHE A 32 6.43 10.31 29.48
N ARG A 33 7.04 10.18 30.66
CA ARG A 33 6.67 10.96 31.85
C ARG A 33 6.83 12.47 31.63
N ARG A 34 7.86 12.87 30.87
CA ARG A 34 8.07 14.28 30.50
C ARG A 34 6.98 14.77 29.56
N ARG A 35 6.63 13.99 28.54
CA ARG A 35 5.59 14.31 27.54
C ARG A 35 4.20 14.47 28.17
N TYR A 36 3.86 13.61 29.12
CA TYR A 36 2.54 13.61 29.78
C TYR A 36 2.57 14.20 31.20
N ARG A 37 3.48 15.15 31.47
CA ARG A 37 3.57 15.83 32.76
C ARG A 37 2.24 16.48 33.13
N ASN A 38 1.83 16.34 34.40
CA ASN A 38 0.56 16.86 34.94
C ASN A 38 -0.71 16.28 34.29
N ARG A 39 -0.60 15.20 33.52
CA ARG A 39 -1.75 14.47 33.00
C ARG A 39 -2.06 13.28 33.90
N ARG A 40 -3.35 12.91 33.94
CA ARG A 40 -3.85 11.75 34.68
C ARG A 40 -4.16 10.63 33.71
N TYR A 41 -3.84 9.41 34.12
CA TYR A 41 -4.05 8.20 33.33
C TYR A 41 -4.79 7.17 34.18
N TYR A 42 -5.63 6.38 33.52
CA TYR A 42 -6.60 5.50 34.17
C TYR A 42 -6.49 4.09 33.61
N CYS A 43 -6.82 3.10 34.43
CA CYS A 43 -7.04 1.73 34.02
C CYS A 43 -8.36 1.67 33.23
N GLY A 44 -8.30 2.00 31.94
CA GLY A 44 -9.48 2.31 31.13
C GLY A 44 -10.50 1.17 31.06
N ARG A 45 -11.79 1.51 31.05
CA ARG A 45 -12.88 0.54 30.91
C ARG A 45 -12.89 -0.12 29.55
N LEU A 46 -12.54 0.63 28.50
CA LEU A 46 -12.36 0.09 27.15
C LEU A 46 -11.12 -0.82 27.04
N LEU A 47 -10.28 -0.93 28.08
CA LEU A 47 -9.17 -1.88 28.16
C LEU A 47 -9.52 -3.12 29.02
N GLY A 48 -10.80 -3.30 29.35
CA GLY A 48 -11.22 -4.28 30.37
C GLY A 48 -10.78 -3.90 31.80
N GLY A 49 -10.42 -2.64 32.03
CA GLY A 49 -9.89 -2.13 33.29
C GLY A 49 -10.96 -1.66 34.29
N CYS A 50 -10.55 -1.48 35.55
CA CYS A 50 -11.44 -1.10 36.65
C CYS A 50 -11.84 0.39 36.68
N GLY A 51 -11.26 1.23 35.82
CA GLY A 51 -11.45 2.68 35.78
C GLY A 51 -10.68 3.46 36.84
N TRP A 52 -9.89 2.80 37.69
CA TRP A 52 -9.14 3.49 38.73
C TRP A 52 -7.92 4.21 38.16
N GLU A 53 -7.50 5.27 38.85
CA GLU A 53 -6.34 6.05 38.44
C GLU A 53 -5.03 5.26 38.62
N LEU A 54 -4.14 5.45 37.65
CA LEU A 54 -2.84 4.83 37.58
C LEU A 54 -1.74 5.86 37.85
N ASN A 55 -0.62 5.39 38.38
CA ASN A 55 0.67 6.10 38.40
C ASN A 55 1.68 5.30 37.57
N ASN A 56 2.75 5.93 37.07
CA ASN A 56 3.83 5.23 36.40
C ASN A 56 4.94 4.85 37.38
N LYS A 57 5.34 3.59 37.36
CA LYS A 57 6.45 3.04 38.13
C LYS A 57 7.65 2.90 37.21
N LEU A 58 8.70 3.66 37.52
CA LEU A 58 9.96 3.66 36.77
C LEU A 58 11.02 2.87 37.54
N TYR A 59 11.68 1.95 36.87
CA TYR A 59 12.72 1.10 37.45
C TYR A 59 13.96 1.06 36.55
N ARG A 60 15.11 0.79 37.15
CA ARG A 60 16.40 0.63 36.43
C ARG A 60 16.67 -0.82 36.06
N ASP A 61 16.13 -1.74 36.83
CA ASP A 61 16.47 -3.16 36.89
C ASP A 61 15.29 -4.07 36.51
N ARG A 62 14.11 -3.49 36.25
CA ARG A 62 12.91 -4.20 35.80
C ARG A 62 12.07 -3.31 34.89
N ALA A 63 11.10 -3.91 34.20
CA ALA A 63 10.23 -3.19 33.29
C ALA A 63 9.46 -2.07 34.01
N CYS A 64 9.50 -0.87 33.43
CA CYS A 64 8.60 0.21 33.78
C CYS A 64 7.16 -0.23 33.44
N HIS A 65 6.19 0.20 34.26
CA HIS A 65 4.78 -0.15 34.09
C HIS A 65 3.89 0.85 34.83
N PHE A 66 2.62 0.90 34.45
CA PHE A 66 1.58 1.55 35.24
C PHE A 66 1.20 0.71 36.46
N ALA A 67 0.86 1.38 37.55
CA ALA A 67 0.35 0.75 38.76
C ALA A 67 -0.83 1.55 39.32
N HIS A 68 -1.83 0.85 39.84
CA HIS A 68 -2.98 1.48 40.50
C HIS A 68 -2.53 2.33 41.68
N LEU A 69 -3.14 3.52 41.81
CA LEU A 69 -3.00 4.30 43.04
C LEU A 69 -3.63 3.56 44.23
N PRO A 70 -3.09 3.72 45.45
CA PRO A 70 -3.67 3.13 46.65
C PRO A 70 -5.15 3.49 46.83
N GLY A 71 -5.91 2.58 47.45
CA GLY A 71 -7.34 2.79 47.74
C GLY A 71 -8.30 2.49 46.58
N GLY A 72 -7.78 1.96 45.47
CA GLY A 72 -8.61 1.50 44.35
C GLY A 72 -9.25 0.12 44.57
N PRO A 73 -10.26 -0.21 43.74
CA PRO A 73 -10.88 -1.54 43.75
C PRO A 73 -9.88 -2.62 43.31
N GLU A 74 -10.20 -3.87 43.62
CA GLU A 74 -9.48 -5.01 43.02
C GLU A 74 -9.71 -5.01 41.51
N CYS A 75 -8.61 -5.09 40.74
CA CYS A 75 -8.67 -5.01 39.30
C CYS A 75 -8.79 -6.40 38.68
N GLY A 76 -9.93 -6.65 38.03
CA GLY A 76 -10.18 -7.87 37.26
C GLY A 76 -9.56 -7.86 35.86
N ARG A 77 -8.76 -6.86 35.51
CA ARG A 77 -8.16 -6.73 34.18
C ARG A 77 -7.25 -7.92 33.89
N ILE A 78 -7.61 -8.69 32.86
CA ILE A 78 -6.90 -9.91 32.46
C ILE A 78 -5.68 -9.54 31.60
N ARG A 79 -5.90 -8.72 30.56
CA ARG A 79 -4.88 -8.30 29.59
C ARG A 79 -4.16 -7.04 30.06
N SER A 80 -2.86 -7.13 30.31
CA SER A 80 -2.04 -6.01 30.83
C SER A 80 -0.80 -5.70 29.99
N GLY A 81 -0.53 -6.51 28.95
CA GLY A 81 0.58 -6.31 28.02
C GLY A 81 0.41 -5.10 27.09
N GLU A 82 1.41 -4.90 26.24
CA GLU A 82 1.45 -3.79 25.25
C GLU A 82 0.29 -3.82 24.24
N ASP A 83 -0.17 -5.02 23.87
CA ASP A 83 -1.21 -5.30 22.89
C ASP A 83 -2.62 -5.00 23.41
N SER A 84 -2.79 -4.93 24.73
CA SER A 84 -4.10 -4.82 25.39
C SER A 84 -4.87 -3.52 25.09
N ALA A 85 -4.23 -2.56 24.42
CA ALA A 85 -4.86 -1.32 23.95
C ALA A 85 -4.81 -1.16 22.43
N ASP A 86 -4.40 -2.19 21.68
CA ASP A 86 -4.19 -2.09 20.24
C ASP A 86 -5.48 -1.67 19.51
N HIS A 87 -6.66 -2.14 19.94
CA HIS A 87 -7.95 -1.71 19.39
C HIS A 87 -8.21 -0.20 19.56
N LEU A 88 -7.78 0.40 20.67
CA LEU A 88 -7.89 1.85 20.87
C LEU A 88 -6.87 2.61 20.02
N PHE A 89 -5.67 2.08 19.85
CA PHE A 89 -4.68 2.68 18.94
C PHE A 89 -5.18 2.65 17.50
N MET A 90 -5.74 1.52 17.06
CA MET A 90 -6.34 1.35 15.74
C MET A 90 -7.54 2.28 15.53
N HIS A 91 -8.49 2.31 16.48
CA HIS A 91 -9.65 3.22 16.43
C HIS A 91 -9.21 4.68 16.30
N ARG A 92 -8.28 5.12 17.16
CA ARG A 92 -7.78 6.50 17.16
C ARG A 92 -7.07 6.84 15.85
N ALA A 93 -6.23 5.94 15.34
CA ALA A 93 -5.45 6.19 14.14
C ALA A 93 -6.34 6.23 12.89
N LEU A 94 -7.31 5.32 12.77
CA LEU A 94 -8.29 5.34 11.67
C LEU A 94 -9.24 6.52 11.77
N THR A 95 -9.73 6.85 12.98
CA THR A 95 -10.52 8.07 13.20
C THR A 95 -9.70 9.31 12.84
N GLY A 96 -8.39 9.32 13.12
CA GLY A 96 -7.48 10.39 12.71
C GLY A 96 -7.35 10.50 11.20
N ALA A 97 -7.10 9.38 10.52
CA ALA A 97 -6.99 9.33 9.06
C ALA A 97 -8.31 9.74 8.37
N LEU A 98 -9.46 9.38 8.97
CA LEU A 98 -10.78 9.75 8.47
C LEU A 98 -11.20 11.18 8.78
N ARG A 99 -10.61 11.80 9.80
CA ARG A 99 -10.91 13.17 10.22
C ARG A 99 -10.48 14.24 9.22
N GLU A 100 -9.63 13.90 8.24
CA GLU A 100 -9.43 14.74 7.06
C GLU A 100 -10.76 15.00 6.31
N HIS A 101 -11.81 14.21 6.59
CA HIS A 101 -13.14 14.30 5.98
C HIS A 101 -14.31 14.56 6.96
N GLY A 102 -14.11 14.70 8.28
CA GLY A 102 -15.25 14.86 9.22
C GLY A 102 -14.98 14.66 10.72
N ALA A 103 -16.02 14.77 11.55
CA ALA A 103 -16.01 14.89 13.02
C ALA A 103 -15.38 13.71 13.82
N LYS A 104 -15.25 13.88 15.15
CA LYS A 104 -14.80 12.80 16.07
C LYS A 104 -15.81 11.66 16.08
N GLN A 105 -15.33 10.44 15.81
CA GLN A 105 -16.11 9.23 15.96
C GLN A 105 -16.11 8.72 17.40
N ARG A 106 -17.24 8.13 17.80
CA ARG A 106 -17.31 7.37 19.05
C ARG A 106 -16.63 6.02 18.84
N PHE A 107 -16.12 5.44 19.92
CA PHE A 107 -15.67 4.05 19.89
C PHE A 107 -16.86 3.10 19.76
N GLU A 108 -16.85 2.27 18.73
CA GLU A 108 -17.83 1.21 18.49
C GLU A 108 -17.07 -0.12 18.31
N GLY A 109 -17.14 -0.98 19.31
CA GLY A 109 -16.48 -2.28 19.26
C GLY A 109 -17.12 -3.27 20.23
N THR A 110 -16.97 -4.54 19.89
CA THR A 110 -17.52 -5.66 20.66
C THR A 110 -16.46 -6.20 21.60
N PHE A 111 -16.88 -6.59 22.80
CA PHE A 111 -15.97 -7.12 23.81
C PHE A 111 -16.41 -8.52 24.26
N SER A 112 -15.43 -9.42 24.37
CA SER A 112 -15.58 -10.73 25.00
C SER A 112 -14.47 -10.92 26.02
N ASP A 113 -14.80 -11.36 27.23
CA ASP A 113 -13.84 -11.60 28.31
C ASP A 113 -12.84 -10.45 28.60
N GLY A 114 -13.30 -9.21 28.41
CA GLY A 114 -12.49 -8.00 28.63
C GLY A 114 -11.52 -7.65 27.50
N GLU A 115 -11.60 -8.34 26.37
CA GLU A 115 -10.87 -8.07 25.14
C GLU A 115 -11.80 -7.55 24.06
N CYS A 116 -11.33 -6.60 23.25
CA CYS A 116 -12.03 -6.13 22.07
C CYS A 116 -11.87 -7.19 20.97
N THR A 117 -12.95 -7.87 20.61
CA THR A 117 -12.91 -8.86 19.52
C THR A 117 -12.81 -8.17 18.17
N ASP A 118 -13.41 -6.97 18.09
CA ASP A 118 -13.69 -6.34 16.83
C ASP A 118 -14.17 -4.88 17.01
N LEU A 119 -13.98 -4.04 15.98
CA LEU A 119 -14.46 -2.66 15.99
C LEU A 119 -14.96 -2.19 14.62
N LEU A 120 -15.81 -1.16 14.64
CA LEU A 120 -16.33 -0.46 13.49
C LEU A 120 -15.86 1.00 13.52
N VAL A 121 -15.38 1.52 12.40
CA VAL A 121 -14.95 2.92 12.26
C VAL A 121 -15.55 3.48 10.98
N SER A 122 -16.38 4.51 11.09
CA SER A 122 -17.07 5.15 9.96
C SER A 122 -16.64 6.61 9.76
N ASN A 123 -16.85 7.16 8.56
CA ASN A 123 -16.79 8.60 8.31
C ASN A 123 -18.17 9.26 8.49
N VAL A 124 -18.20 10.57 8.71
CA VAL A 124 -19.42 11.37 8.73
C VAL A 124 -20.15 11.27 7.39
N GLY A 125 -21.41 10.85 7.44
CA GLY A 125 -22.25 10.64 6.25
C GLY A 125 -22.19 9.22 5.68
N ASP A 126 -21.58 8.27 6.40
CA ASP A 126 -21.55 6.82 6.10
C ASP A 126 -21.00 6.46 4.71
N ALA A 127 -20.29 7.39 4.06
CA ALA A 127 -19.69 7.15 2.74
C ALA A 127 -18.62 6.04 2.78
N TRP A 128 -18.02 5.82 3.94
CA TRP A 128 -17.04 4.76 4.15
C TRP A 128 -17.03 4.26 5.59
N THR A 129 -17.03 2.94 5.73
CA THR A 129 -16.98 2.24 7.01
C THR A 129 -15.94 1.12 6.95
N VAL A 130 -15.11 1.01 7.97
CA VAL A 130 -14.13 -0.06 8.13
C VAL A 130 -14.55 -0.95 9.28
N ARG A 131 -14.57 -2.25 9.01
CA ARG A 131 -14.74 -3.29 10.00
C ARG A 131 -13.38 -3.92 10.30
N ILE A 132 -12.90 -3.77 11.54
CA ILE A 132 -11.66 -4.42 11.98
C ILE A 132 -11.98 -5.67 12.78
N GLN A 133 -11.55 -6.82 12.27
CA GLN A 133 -11.67 -8.10 12.97
C GLN A 133 -10.35 -8.44 13.66
N LEU A 134 -10.34 -8.49 14.99
CA LEU A 134 -9.11 -8.73 15.76
C LEU A 134 -8.93 -10.21 16.11
N VAL A 135 -10.03 -10.90 16.39
CA VAL A 135 -10.05 -12.34 16.75
C VAL A 135 -10.64 -13.16 15.62
N ASP A 136 -10.15 -14.39 15.44
CA ASP A 136 -10.64 -15.30 14.40
C ASP A 136 -12.13 -15.62 14.53
N LEU A 137 -12.85 -15.61 13.40
CA LEU A 137 -14.23 -16.06 13.32
C LEU A 137 -14.33 -17.40 12.57
N PRO A 138 -15.16 -18.35 13.05
CA PRO A 138 -15.61 -19.48 12.26
C PRO A 138 -16.25 -19.03 10.94
N PHE A 139 -16.16 -19.86 9.89
CA PHE A 139 -16.60 -19.48 8.54
C PHE A 139 -18.09 -19.12 8.47
N ASP A 140 -18.94 -19.88 9.17
CA ASP A 140 -20.37 -19.66 9.28
C ASP A 140 -20.70 -18.32 9.97
N GLN A 141 -20.01 -18.01 11.06
CA GLN A 141 -20.15 -16.73 11.77
C GLN A 141 -19.65 -15.56 10.92
N PHE A 142 -18.50 -15.72 10.25
CA PHE A 142 -17.99 -14.72 9.31
C PHE A 142 -18.97 -14.47 8.17
N SER A 143 -19.51 -15.52 7.54
CA SER A 143 -20.45 -15.38 6.42
C SER A 143 -21.72 -14.66 6.84
N ALA A 144 -22.31 -15.04 7.98
CA ALA A 144 -23.51 -14.39 8.50
C ALA A 144 -23.25 -12.90 8.81
N LEU A 145 -22.10 -12.58 9.40
CA LEU A 145 -21.71 -11.20 9.71
C LEU A 145 -21.41 -10.38 8.45
N ASP A 146 -20.72 -10.94 7.45
CA ASP A 146 -20.46 -10.26 6.18
C ASP A 146 -21.78 -9.95 5.45
N ASP A 147 -22.72 -10.89 5.43
CA ASP A 147 -24.06 -10.68 4.83
C ASP A 147 -24.86 -9.60 5.59
N GLU A 148 -24.86 -9.65 6.92
CA GLU A 148 -25.52 -8.65 7.78
C GLU A 148 -24.94 -7.25 7.52
N LEU A 149 -23.62 -7.12 7.55
CA LEU A 149 -22.94 -5.84 7.34
C LEU A 149 -23.16 -5.33 5.91
N ARG A 150 -23.19 -6.18 4.88
CA ARG A 150 -23.53 -5.74 3.51
C ARG A 150 -24.98 -5.30 3.36
N GLY A 151 -25.89 -5.91 4.12
CA GLY A 151 -27.30 -5.53 4.14
C GLY A 151 -27.54 -4.22 4.87
N ALA A 152 -26.82 -3.99 5.98
CA ALA A 152 -26.96 -2.80 6.81
C ALA A 152 -26.12 -1.60 6.30
N LEU A 153 -24.91 -1.88 5.81
CA LEU A 153 -23.94 -0.90 5.36
C LEU A 153 -23.76 -1.04 3.85
N GLY A 154 -24.08 0.01 3.10
CA GLY A 154 -23.97 -0.04 1.64
C GLY A 154 -22.56 -0.40 1.15
N ARG A 155 -21.53 0.23 1.73
CA ARG A 155 -20.12 -0.06 1.43
C ARG A 155 -19.30 -0.09 2.71
N PHE A 156 -18.56 -1.18 2.91
CA PHE A 156 -17.57 -1.27 3.96
C PHE A 156 -16.36 -2.11 3.53
N ASP A 157 -15.24 -1.91 4.20
CA ASP A 157 -14.00 -2.66 3.98
C ASP A 157 -13.59 -3.44 5.23
N TRP A 158 -13.00 -4.62 5.01
CA TRP A 158 -12.44 -5.44 6.07
C TRP A 158 -10.97 -5.11 6.32
N MET A 159 -10.61 -4.93 7.58
CA MET A 159 -9.23 -4.98 8.05
C MET A 159 -9.08 -6.11 9.06
N VAL A 160 -7.98 -6.85 9.00
CA VAL A 160 -7.82 -8.07 9.78
C VAL A 160 -6.59 -8.01 10.67
N GLY A 161 -6.82 -8.15 11.97
CA GLY A 161 -5.81 -8.16 13.02
C GLY A 161 -4.90 -9.39 12.96
N PRO A 162 -3.84 -9.43 13.78
CA PRO A 162 -2.85 -10.52 13.77
C PRO A 162 -3.44 -11.89 14.16
N GLU A 163 -4.48 -11.93 15.01
CA GLU A 163 -5.05 -13.19 15.52
C GLU A 163 -6.22 -13.72 14.67
N ALA A 164 -6.58 -13.02 13.59
CA ALA A 164 -7.71 -13.35 12.72
C ALA A 164 -7.29 -13.98 11.37
N ASP A 165 -6.36 -14.95 11.41
CA ASP A 165 -5.78 -15.57 10.22
C ASP A 165 -6.75 -16.41 9.37
N ARG A 166 -7.78 -17.01 9.97
CA ARG A 166 -8.83 -17.70 9.22
C ARG A 166 -9.68 -16.68 8.46
N THR A 167 -10.07 -15.59 9.10
CA THR A 167 -10.80 -14.50 8.45
C THR A 167 -9.98 -13.90 7.30
N ALA A 168 -8.68 -13.67 7.50
CA ALA A 168 -7.76 -13.24 6.45
C ALA A 168 -7.75 -14.21 5.25
N ARG A 169 -7.63 -15.52 5.51
CA ARG A 169 -7.64 -16.55 4.45
C ARG A 169 -8.94 -16.59 3.66
N ILE A 170 -10.09 -16.42 4.33
CA ILE A 170 -11.40 -16.36 3.66
C ILE A 170 -11.44 -15.16 2.70
N LEU A 171 -11.03 -13.99 3.17
CA LEU A 171 -11.02 -12.76 2.37
C LEU A 171 -10.03 -12.84 1.20
N VAL A 172 -8.81 -13.31 1.41
CA VAL A 172 -7.83 -13.53 0.32
C VAL A 172 -8.37 -14.51 -0.72
N ASN A 173 -9.09 -15.55 -0.30
CA ASN A 173 -9.66 -16.52 -1.23
C ASN A 173 -10.82 -15.96 -2.06
N ARG A 174 -11.60 -15.04 -1.49
CA ARG A 174 -12.74 -14.39 -2.14
C ARG A 174 -12.30 -13.24 -3.05
N ASP A 175 -11.46 -12.35 -2.52
CA ASP A 175 -11.16 -11.03 -3.10
C ASP A 175 -9.74 -10.95 -3.71
N GLY A 176 -8.92 -11.98 -3.52
CA GLY A 176 -7.52 -12.03 -3.98
C GLY A 176 -6.52 -11.35 -3.04
N TYR A 177 -7.00 -10.52 -2.12
CA TYR A 177 -6.18 -9.81 -1.12
C TYR A 177 -6.97 -9.56 0.17
N VAL A 178 -6.26 -9.16 1.23
CA VAL A 178 -6.85 -8.60 2.45
C VAL A 178 -5.92 -7.53 3.05
N VAL A 179 -6.50 -6.50 3.65
CA VAL A 179 -5.74 -5.52 4.43
C VAL A 179 -5.50 -6.09 5.83
N ARG A 180 -4.24 -6.31 6.18
CA ARG A 180 -3.82 -6.67 7.54
C ARG A 180 -3.49 -5.41 8.32
N ILE A 181 -3.85 -5.40 9.60
CA ILE A 181 -3.56 -4.31 10.54
C ILE A 181 -2.87 -4.89 11.78
N ARG A 182 -1.86 -4.18 12.29
CA ARG A 182 -1.21 -4.51 13.56
C ARG A 182 -0.69 -3.25 14.23
N CYS A 183 -0.44 -3.33 15.53
CA CYS A 183 0.41 -2.34 16.19
C CYS A 183 1.85 -2.86 16.28
N GLY A 184 2.79 -1.92 16.30
CA GLY A 184 4.20 -2.18 16.61
C GLY A 184 4.74 -1.05 17.48
N GLU A 185 5.99 -1.18 17.90
CA GLU A 185 6.70 -0.11 18.61
C GLU A 185 7.69 0.57 17.67
N GLU A 186 7.76 1.89 17.77
CA GLU A 186 8.77 2.69 17.11
C GLU A 186 9.17 3.89 17.97
N GLU A 187 10.47 4.03 18.24
CA GLU A 187 11.02 5.11 19.08
C GLU A 187 10.32 5.27 20.45
N GLY A 188 9.81 4.19 21.02
CA GLY A 188 9.06 4.20 22.29
C GLY A 188 7.60 4.69 22.15
N GLU A 189 7.08 4.81 20.93
CA GLU A 189 5.66 5.04 20.67
C GLU A 189 5.02 3.79 20.03
N ARG A 190 3.75 3.52 20.40
CA ARG A 190 2.96 2.45 19.79
C ARG A 190 2.35 2.98 18.48
N VAL A 191 2.75 2.38 17.36
CA VAL A 191 2.37 2.82 16.01
C VAL A 191 1.48 1.78 15.32
N VAL A 192 0.43 2.24 14.63
CA VAL A 192 -0.45 1.38 13.83
C VAL A 192 0.13 1.20 12.43
N ARG A 193 0.21 -0.05 11.98
CA ARG A 193 0.74 -0.44 10.69
C ARG A 193 -0.27 -1.21 9.87
N LEU A 194 -0.26 -0.99 8.56
CA LEU A 194 -1.05 -1.68 7.57
C LEU A 194 -0.15 -2.46 6.61
N GLY A 195 -0.65 -3.59 6.13
CA GLY A 195 -0.02 -4.38 5.09
C GLY A 195 -1.06 -5.03 4.21
N ILE A 196 -0.73 -5.29 2.95
CA ILE A 196 -1.60 -6.00 2.02
C ILE A 196 -1.11 -7.43 1.94
N GLN A 197 -1.99 -8.38 2.27
CA GLN A 197 -1.71 -9.80 2.11
C GLN A 197 -2.44 -10.30 0.86
N GLU A 198 -1.67 -10.74 -0.14
CA GLU A 198 -2.18 -11.35 -1.37
C GLU A 198 -1.97 -12.86 -1.36
N ARG A 199 -2.71 -13.59 -2.20
CA ARG A 199 -2.60 -15.07 -2.27
C ARG A 199 -1.18 -15.55 -2.63
N ALA A 200 -0.46 -14.81 -3.45
CA ALA A 200 0.85 -15.20 -3.97
C ALA A 200 2.04 -14.58 -3.20
N ALA A 201 1.77 -13.66 -2.27
CA ALA A 201 2.83 -12.98 -1.52
C ALA A 201 3.35 -13.88 -0.39
N GLU A 202 4.67 -14.07 -0.35
CA GLU A 202 5.34 -14.81 0.73
C GLU A 202 5.44 -13.98 2.02
N ASP A 203 5.63 -12.66 1.88
CA ASP A 203 5.76 -11.72 2.98
C ASP A 203 4.81 -10.53 2.83
N ILE A 204 4.43 -9.95 3.97
CA ILE A 204 3.63 -8.72 4.03
C ILE A 204 4.56 -7.55 4.30
N GLU A 205 4.58 -6.58 3.40
CA GLU A 205 5.21 -5.30 3.64
C GLU A 205 4.32 -4.42 4.53
N TRP A 206 4.93 -3.76 5.52
CA TRP A 206 4.21 -3.02 6.55
C TRP A 206 4.53 -1.53 6.51
N TYR A 207 3.49 -0.73 6.38
CA TYR A 207 3.53 0.72 6.29
C TYR A 207 2.84 1.34 7.51
N ARG A 208 3.28 2.52 7.98
CA ARG A 208 2.53 3.22 9.03
C ARG A 208 1.20 3.68 8.44
N LEU A 209 0.13 3.53 9.20
CA LEU A 209 -1.18 4.04 8.78
C LEU A 209 -1.14 5.55 8.52
N ALA A 210 -0.33 6.30 9.29
CA ALA A 210 -0.14 7.73 9.10
C ALA A 210 0.52 8.10 7.75
N ASP A 211 1.26 7.18 7.14
CA ASP A 211 1.91 7.38 5.85
C ASP A 211 1.02 6.85 4.69
N CYS A 212 -0.06 6.12 5.01
CA CYS A 212 -0.98 5.56 4.03
C CYS A 212 -2.05 6.59 3.64
N ARG A 213 -2.47 6.53 2.37
CA ARG A 213 -3.65 7.30 1.92
C ARG A 213 -4.85 6.37 1.83
N ILE A 214 -5.93 6.78 2.49
CA ILE A 214 -7.24 6.15 2.33
C ILE A 214 -7.91 6.83 1.14
N GLU A 215 -8.12 6.10 0.05
CA GLU A 215 -8.84 6.63 -1.12
C GLU A 215 -10.36 6.60 -0.89
N ASP A 216 -11.13 7.40 -1.65
CA ASP A 216 -12.61 7.47 -1.57
C ASP A 216 -13.29 6.11 -1.82
N ASN A 217 -12.55 5.15 -2.39
CA ASN A 217 -12.99 3.78 -2.61
C ASN A 217 -12.63 2.83 -1.46
N GLY A 218 -12.07 3.35 -0.36
CA GLY A 218 -11.69 2.57 0.82
C GLY A 218 -10.39 1.78 0.69
N VAL A 219 -9.73 1.86 -0.46
CA VAL A 219 -8.44 1.21 -0.67
C VAL A 219 -7.37 2.00 0.07
N VAL A 220 -6.71 1.33 1.02
CA VAL A 220 -5.50 1.85 1.63
C VAL A 220 -4.38 1.66 0.63
N ARG A 221 -3.86 2.76 0.08
CA ARG A 221 -2.62 2.73 -0.68
C ARG A 221 -1.45 3.00 0.27
N PRO A 222 -0.44 2.11 0.33
CA PRO A 222 0.79 2.45 1.02
C PRO A 222 1.41 3.71 0.41
N PRO A 223 2.23 4.46 1.16
CA PRO A 223 2.97 5.58 0.60
C PRO A 223 3.73 5.09 -0.63
N THR A 224 3.51 5.74 -1.78
CA THR A 224 4.47 5.61 -2.87
C THR A 224 5.77 6.17 -2.31
N PRO A 225 6.89 5.41 -2.28
CA PRO A 225 8.13 5.93 -1.72
C PRO A 225 8.40 7.27 -2.39
N ALA A 226 8.56 8.32 -1.58
CA ALA A 226 9.10 9.56 -2.09
C ALA A 226 10.38 9.18 -2.82
N PRO A 227 10.56 9.55 -4.11
CA PRO A 227 11.83 9.30 -4.75
C PRO A 227 12.89 9.91 -3.83
N ALA A 228 13.88 9.10 -3.44
CA ALA A 228 15.01 9.57 -2.66
C ALA A 228 15.50 10.88 -3.31
N PRO A 229 15.98 11.88 -2.53
CA PRO A 229 16.58 13.07 -3.12
C PRO A 229 17.76 12.60 -3.99
N THR A 230 17.48 12.43 -5.27
CA THR A 230 18.47 12.17 -6.28
C THR A 230 19.25 13.45 -6.36
N GLU A 231 20.47 13.45 -5.84
CA GLU A 231 21.49 14.36 -6.34
C GLU A 231 21.37 14.34 -7.87
N PRO A 232 21.28 15.50 -8.52
CA PRO A 232 21.00 15.55 -9.95
C PRO A 232 22.14 14.82 -10.67
N ILE A 233 21.87 13.60 -11.11
CA ILE A 233 22.65 12.93 -12.13
C ILE A 233 22.53 13.88 -13.32
N GLY A 234 23.62 14.56 -13.65
CA GLY A 234 23.64 15.53 -14.73
C GLY A 234 23.24 14.85 -16.03
N VAL A 235 21.96 14.94 -16.39
CA VAL A 235 21.47 14.49 -17.69
C VAL A 235 22.03 15.47 -18.71
N ASP A 236 22.86 14.97 -19.62
CA ASP A 236 23.34 15.75 -20.77
C ASP A 236 22.16 16.01 -21.72
N HIS A 237 21.38 17.04 -21.39
CA HIS A 237 20.21 17.50 -22.15
C HIS A 237 20.52 17.71 -23.64
N ALA A 238 21.76 18.10 -23.97
CA ALA A 238 22.16 18.29 -25.36
C ALA A 238 22.17 16.97 -26.12
N ARG A 239 22.63 15.88 -25.48
CA ARG A 239 22.62 14.52 -26.04
C ARG A 239 21.19 13.99 -26.23
N VAL A 240 20.30 14.21 -25.26
CA VAL A 240 18.87 13.83 -25.37
C VAL A 240 18.20 14.54 -26.54
N LEU A 241 18.39 15.85 -26.67
CA LEU A 241 17.80 16.65 -27.75
C LEU A 241 18.32 16.21 -29.13
N ALA A 242 19.61 15.90 -29.26
CA ALA A 242 20.19 15.42 -30.52
C ALA A 242 19.53 14.11 -31.00
N ILE A 243 19.30 13.16 -30.08
CA ILE A 243 18.66 11.88 -30.40
C ILE A 243 17.20 12.08 -30.79
N VAL A 244 16.43 12.90 -30.04
CA VAL A 244 15.03 13.21 -30.38
C VAL A 244 14.91 13.87 -31.75
N VAL A 245 15.83 14.76 -32.12
CA VAL A 245 15.85 15.40 -33.43
C VAL A 245 16.16 14.38 -34.54
N ALA A 246 17.13 13.49 -34.33
CA ALA A 246 17.48 12.43 -35.28
C ALA A 246 16.32 11.46 -35.51
N LEU A 247 15.65 11.03 -34.44
CA LEU A 247 14.48 10.15 -34.51
C LEU A 247 13.31 10.81 -35.25
N ARG A 248 13.02 12.09 -34.96
CA ARG A 248 11.99 12.84 -35.71
C ARG A 248 12.33 13.00 -37.19
N LYS A 249 13.61 13.04 -37.55
CA LYS A 249 14.04 13.09 -38.95
C LYS A 249 13.82 11.72 -39.60
N ALA A 250 14.17 10.63 -38.93
CA ALA A 250 13.90 9.27 -39.41
C ALA A 250 12.40 9.03 -39.63
N CYS A 251 11.54 9.41 -38.67
CA CYS A 251 10.08 9.30 -38.84
C CYS A 251 9.53 10.14 -40.00
N ARG A 252 10.06 11.35 -40.23
CA ARG A 252 9.65 12.21 -41.35
C ARG A 252 10.09 11.66 -42.71
N SER A 253 11.18 10.90 -42.74
CA SER A 253 11.69 10.24 -43.93
C SER A 253 11.14 8.83 -44.13
N ASP A 254 10.23 8.37 -43.26
CA ASP A 254 9.66 7.01 -43.23
C ASP A 254 10.71 5.89 -43.12
N ASP A 255 11.85 6.19 -42.49
CA ASP A 255 12.98 5.28 -42.34
C ASP A 255 12.91 4.55 -40.99
N ALA A 256 12.11 3.47 -40.97
CA ALA A 256 11.85 2.69 -39.75
C ALA A 256 13.08 1.91 -39.25
N GLU A 257 13.98 1.47 -40.14
CA GLU A 257 15.20 0.76 -39.75
C GLU A 257 16.16 1.71 -39.01
N LEU A 258 16.38 2.91 -39.54
CA LEU A 258 17.20 3.93 -38.89
C LEU A 258 16.62 4.35 -37.54
N ALA A 259 15.29 4.46 -37.43
CA ALA A 259 14.64 4.79 -36.15
C ALA A 259 14.88 3.69 -35.09
N ILE A 260 14.74 2.42 -35.47
CA ILE A 260 14.98 1.27 -34.57
C ILE A 260 16.46 1.17 -34.18
N GLU A 261 17.36 1.40 -35.13
CA GLU A 261 18.80 1.42 -34.88
C GLU A 261 19.17 2.52 -33.86
N LEU A 262 18.67 3.75 -34.06
CA LEU A 262 18.90 4.87 -33.14
C LEU A 262 18.32 4.61 -31.74
N ILE A 263 17.14 3.98 -31.64
CA ILE A 263 16.55 3.59 -30.36
C ILE A 263 17.43 2.54 -29.65
N THR A 264 17.91 1.55 -30.39
CA THR A 264 18.70 0.44 -29.85
C THR A 264 20.09 0.90 -29.41
N GLN A 265 20.76 1.73 -30.23
CA GLN A 265 22.10 2.25 -29.96
C GLN A 265 22.15 3.28 -28.81
N HIS A 266 21.01 3.90 -28.49
CA HIS A 266 20.92 4.92 -27.44
C HIS A 266 19.92 4.54 -26.34
N ALA A 267 19.71 3.24 -26.11
CA ALA A 267 18.83 2.73 -25.07
C ALA A 267 19.22 3.25 -23.66
N ASP A 268 20.51 3.49 -23.42
CA ASP A 268 21.06 4.10 -22.21
C ASP A 268 20.51 5.52 -21.97
N VAL A 269 20.46 6.35 -23.02
CA VAL A 269 19.96 7.73 -22.94
C VAL A 269 18.43 7.77 -22.94
N ILE A 270 17.77 6.86 -23.65
CA ILE A 270 16.30 6.76 -23.68
C ILE A 270 15.76 6.39 -22.30
N ALA A 271 16.43 5.49 -21.56
CA ALA A 271 16.08 5.15 -20.19
C ALA A 271 16.15 6.37 -19.24
N LEU A 272 17.04 7.33 -19.51
CA LEU A 272 17.14 8.57 -18.72
C LEU A 272 15.98 9.54 -18.97
N VAL A 273 15.27 9.44 -20.10
CA VAL A 273 14.09 10.27 -20.41
C VAL A 273 12.85 9.85 -19.62
N GLU A 274 12.89 8.68 -18.96
CA GLU A 274 11.85 8.26 -18.02
C GLU A 274 11.92 8.99 -16.66
N GLN A 275 12.98 9.77 -16.43
CA GLN A 275 13.16 10.56 -15.21
C GLN A 275 12.22 11.80 -15.14
N PRO A 276 11.85 12.26 -13.94
CA PRO A 276 11.06 13.48 -13.75
C PRO A 276 11.79 14.73 -14.31
N GLY A 277 11.08 15.61 -15.03
CA GLY A 277 11.63 16.85 -15.61
C GLY A 277 11.88 16.83 -17.13
N LEU A 278 11.63 15.70 -17.79
CA LEU A 278 11.76 15.51 -19.25
C LEU A 278 10.42 15.09 -19.90
N GLU A 279 9.29 15.57 -19.36
CA GLU A 279 7.95 15.13 -19.75
C GLU A 279 7.64 15.37 -21.22
N ARG A 280 8.22 16.43 -21.80
CA ARG A 280 8.06 16.78 -23.21
C ARG A 280 8.80 15.81 -24.12
N GLU A 281 10.03 15.45 -23.77
CA GLU A 281 10.90 14.52 -24.49
C GLU A 281 10.34 13.09 -24.38
N ARG A 282 9.84 12.70 -23.19
CA ARG A 282 9.20 11.41 -22.95
C ARG A 282 8.00 11.20 -23.87
N ARG A 283 7.11 12.19 -23.96
CA ARG A 283 5.94 12.12 -24.85
C ARG A 283 6.35 11.88 -26.30
N VAL A 284 7.40 12.55 -26.76
CA VAL A 284 7.90 12.43 -28.13
C VAL A 284 8.51 11.06 -28.39
N LEU A 285 9.27 10.51 -27.44
CA LEU A 285 9.82 9.16 -27.56
C LEU A 285 8.73 8.09 -27.52
N THR A 286 7.68 8.25 -26.72
CA THR A 286 6.52 7.35 -26.72
C THR A 286 5.82 7.36 -28.10
N GLU A 287 5.61 8.54 -28.69
CA GLU A 287 5.00 8.68 -30.03
C GLU A 287 5.86 8.02 -31.12
N ILE A 288 7.18 8.20 -31.07
CA ILE A 288 8.13 7.62 -32.02
C ILE A 288 8.24 6.10 -31.86
N ASN A 289 8.31 5.59 -30.62
CA ASN A 289 8.31 4.15 -30.35
C ASN A 289 7.04 3.50 -30.87
N ALA A 290 5.87 4.08 -30.61
CA ALA A 290 4.61 3.57 -31.13
C ALA A 290 4.58 3.54 -32.67
N TRP A 291 5.10 4.57 -33.33
CA TRP A 291 5.21 4.64 -34.79
C TRP A 291 6.17 3.57 -35.36
N ALA A 292 7.35 3.42 -34.77
CA ALA A 292 8.36 2.46 -35.21
C ALA A 292 7.89 1.01 -35.02
N PHE A 293 7.23 0.70 -33.90
CA PHE A 293 6.63 -0.62 -33.66
C PHE A 293 5.46 -0.91 -34.60
N ALA A 294 4.63 0.09 -34.93
CA ALA A 294 3.55 -0.07 -35.90
C ALA A 294 4.09 -0.36 -37.32
N HIS A 295 5.16 0.34 -37.74
CA HIS A 295 5.80 0.09 -39.04
C HIS A 295 6.53 -1.25 -39.08
N HIS A 296 7.24 -1.64 -38.01
CA HIS A 296 7.87 -2.95 -37.92
C HIS A 296 6.83 -4.09 -37.93
N ARG A 297 5.66 -3.92 -37.28
CA ARG A 297 4.54 -4.87 -37.39
C ARG A 297 3.95 -4.90 -38.79
N ALA A 298 3.80 -3.78 -39.49
CA ALA A 298 3.31 -3.76 -40.87
C ALA A 298 4.27 -4.49 -41.83
N ILE A 299 5.58 -4.35 -41.62
CA ILE A 299 6.62 -5.07 -42.38
C ILE A 299 6.57 -6.58 -42.08
N ASN A 300 6.35 -6.98 -40.83
CA ASN A 300 6.28 -8.40 -40.44
C ASN A 300 4.88 -9.05 -40.62
N SER A 301 3.79 -8.29 -40.67
CA SER A 301 2.44 -8.82 -40.95
C SER A 301 2.21 -9.09 -42.44
N VAL A 302 3.02 -8.49 -43.31
CA VAL A 302 3.15 -8.92 -44.71
C VAL A 302 3.97 -10.22 -44.80
N ALA A 303 4.79 -10.53 -43.78
CA ALA A 303 5.67 -11.68 -43.74
C ALA A 303 5.07 -12.94 -43.08
N ASP A 304 4.04 -12.82 -42.23
CA ASP A 304 3.51 -13.96 -41.46
C ASP A 304 1.97 -14.02 -41.42
N GLY A 305 1.40 -14.82 -42.33
CA GLY A 305 0.23 -15.67 -42.04
C GLY A 305 0.70 -17.13 -41.89
N PRO A 306 -0.04 -17.96 -41.14
CA PRO A 306 0.38 -18.55 -39.87
C PRO A 306 1.60 -19.49 -39.93
N ALA A 307 2.54 -19.18 -39.04
CA ALA A 307 3.62 -19.95 -38.41
C ALA A 307 3.71 -21.47 -38.68
N TYR A 308 4.70 -21.89 -39.49
CA TYR A 308 5.51 -23.09 -39.21
C TYR A 308 6.80 -23.09 -40.06
N VAL A 309 7.89 -23.59 -39.47
CA VAL A 309 9.26 -23.65 -40.01
C VAL A 309 9.31 -24.18 -41.45
N LEU A 310 9.48 -23.28 -42.44
CA LEU A 310 9.63 -23.68 -43.85
C LEU A 310 11.03 -24.21 -44.16
N SER A 311 11.08 -25.41 -44.75
CA SER A 311 12.32 -26.11 -45.14
C SER A 311 13.16 -25.34 -46.18
N LYS A 312 14.47 -25.61 -46.19
CA LYS A 312 15.46 -24.91 -47.05
C LYS A 312 15.12 -24.95 -48.56
N LYS A 313 14.37 -25.97 -49.00
CA LYS A 313 13.88 -26.13 -50.39
C LYS A 313 12.70 -25.19 -50.70
N ALA A 314 11.83 -24.93 -49.72
CA ALA A 314 10.73 -23.96 -49.84
C ALA A 314 11.24 -22.51 -49.90
N ARG A 315 12.27 -22.17 -49.10
CA ARG A 315 12.92 -20.85 -49.14
C ARG A 315 13.54 -20.53 -50.52
N ARG A 316 14.18 -21.51 -51.15
CA ARG A 316 14.75 -21.35 -52.51
C ARG A 316 13.68 -21.12 -53.58
N LYS A 317 12.52 -21.78 -53.46
CA LYS A 317 11.40 -21.60 -54.39
C LYS A 317 10.75 -20.23 -54.22
N LEU A 318 10.61 -19.76 -52.98
CA LEU A 318 10.05 -18.45 -52.65
C LEU A 318 10.97 -17.28 -53.09
N GLN A 319 12.29 -17.42 -52.91
CA GLN A 319 13.26 -16.43 -53.35
C GLN A 319 13.26 -16.27 -54.89
N ALA A 320 13.04 -17.37 -55.62
CA ALA A 320 12.93 -17.34 -57.07
C ALA A 320 11.64 -16.62 -57.55
N GLU A 321 10.53 -16.75 -56.83
CA GLU A 321 9.29 -16.03 -57.14
C GLU A 321 9.36 -14.54 -56.78
N LEU A 322 10.01 -14.19 -55.67
CA LEU A 322 10.27 -12.80 -55.28
C LEU A 322 11.13 -12.05 -56.29
N ASN A 323 12.14 -12.72 -56.86
CA ASN A 323 12.97 -12.12 -57.90
C ASN A 323 12.17 -11.92 -59.20
N ARG A 324 11.30 -12.86 -59.59
CA ARG A 324 10.39 -12.69 -60.74
C ARG A 324 9.41 -11.54 -60.56
N LEU A 325 8.91 -11.33 -59.35
CA LEU A 325 7.98 -10.23 -59.03
C LEU A 325 8.69 -8.87 -59.00
N ARG A 326 9.93 -8.79 -58.52
CA ARG A 326 10.74 -7.55 -58.59
C ARG A 326 11.04 -7.14 -60.03
N GLU A 327 11.36 -8.11 -60.89
CA GLU A 327 11.56 -7.87 -62.32
C GLU A 327 10.27 -7.45 -63.06
N SER A 328 9.08 -7.84 -62.56
CA SER A 328 7.81 -7.43 -63.17
C SER A 328 7.38 -6.03 -62.75
N VAL A 329 7.75 -5.61 -61.53
CA VAL A 329 7.52 -4.24 -61.02
C VAL A 329 8.46 -3.23 -61.68
N GLN A 330 9.72 -3.59 -61.93
CA GLN A 330 10.66 -2.72 -62.66
C GLN A 330 10.25 -2.49 -64.13
N ARG A 331 9.49 -3.40 -64.75
CA ARG A 331 8.93 -3.21 -66.10
C ARG A 331 7.64 -2.37 -66.13
N ARG A 332 7.11 -1.95 -64.98
CA ARG A 332 5.84 -1.19 -64.85
C ARG A 332 6.04 0.25 -64.32
N ARG A 333 7.20 0.87 -64.54
CA ARG A 333 7.28 2.34 -64.53
C ARG A 333 7.07 2.86 -65.96
N PRO A 334 5.87 3.34 -66.33
CA PRO A 334 5.74 4.21 -67.49
C PRO A 334 6.23 5.61 -67.12
N ASP A 335 6.95 6.19 -68.09
CA ASP A 335 7.19 7.63 -68.20
C ASP A 335 5.92 8.42 -67.90
N ASP A 336 6.08 9.50 -67.13
CA ASP A 336 5.39 10.75 -67.40
C ASP A 336 6.00 11.86 -66.54
N ARG A 337 6.92 12.62 -67.14
CA ARG A 337 6.92 14.07 -67.03
C ARG A 337 7.33 14.69 -68.36
N ILE A 338 6.30 15.21 -69.03
CA ILE A 338 6.32 16.47 -69.78
C ILE A 338 7.06 17.54 -68.99
#